data_AF-A0A1A8ZCL5-F1
#
_entry.id   AF-A0A1A8ZCL5-F1
#
_cell.length_a   1.000
_cell.length_b   1.000
_cell.length_c   1.000
_cell.angle_alpha   90.00
_cell.angle_beta   90.00
_cell.angle_gamma   90.00
#
_symmetry.space_group_name_H-M   'P 1'
#
loop_
_entity.id
_entity.type
_entity.pdbx_description
1 polymer ?
#
loop_
_entity_poly.entity_id
_entity_poly.type
_entity_poly.pdbx_seq_one_letter_code
_entity_poly.pdbx_strand_id
1 'polypeptide(L)' 'MTDLYPAADQRELLRQAAATHSAASEDVETFLRRLPEVPDATDITEYANLLSREERARADRQAAADAAGLQLPSMESE' A
#
# COMPACT_ATOMS: atom_id res chain seq x y z
N MET A 1 -55.45 -17.74 -9.61
CA MET A 1 -55.00 -17.59 -8.21
C MET A 1 -53.96 -16.48 -8.24
N THR A 2 -54.39 -15.26 -7.96
CA THR A 2 -53.54 -14.05 -8.07
C THR A 2 -52.63 -13.99 -6.86
N ASP A 3 -51.34 -13.80 -7.08
CA ASP A 3 -50.36 -13.71 -6.01
C ASP A 3 -50.63 -12.44 -5.19
N LEU A 4 -51.08 -12.62 -3.94
CA LEU A 4 -51.66 -11.55 -3.12
C LEU A 4 -50.59 -10.71 -2.39
N TYR A 5 -49.31 -11.08 -2.47
CA TYR A 5 -48.23 -10.46 -1.69
C TYR A 5 -46.92 -10.06 -2.43
N PRO A 6 -46.90 -9.76 -3.74
CA PRO A 6 -45.65 -9.43 -4.44
C PRO A 6 -44.94 -8.19 -3.87
N ALA A 7 -45.69 -7.22 -3.33
CA ALA A 7 -45.12 -6.03 -2.70
C ALA A 7 -44.48 -6.32 -1.31
N ALA A 8 -44.96 -7.33 -0.59
CA ALA A 8 -44.36 -7.74 0.68
C ALA A 8 -43.05 -8.50 0.43
N ASP A 9 -43.03 -9.38 -0.58
CA ASP A 9 -41.82 -10.11 -0.99
C ASP A 9 -40.74 -9.16 -1.51
N GLN A 10 -41.12 -8.13 -2.29
CA GLN A 10 -40.18 -7.10 -2.74
C GLN A 10 -39.57 -6.30 -1.58
N ARG A 11 -40.36 -5.97 -0.55
CA ARG A 11 -39.84 -5.29 0.66
C ARG A 11 -38.90 -6.18 1.45
N GLU A 12 -39.18 -7.48 1.55
CA GLU A 12 -38.27 -8.44 2.19
C GLU A 12 -36.95 -8.55 1.42
N LEU A 13 -37.01 -8.68 0.09
CA LEU A 13 -35.83 -8.71 -0.76
C LEU A 13 -34.98 -7.45 -0.61
N LEU A 14 -35.61 -6.27 -0.54
CA LEU A 14 -34.89 -5.01 -0.31
C LEU A 14 -34.27 -4.95 1.09
N ARG A 15 -34.96 -5.44 2.13
CA ARG A 15 -34.40 -5.53 3.49
C ARG A 15 -33.21 -6.47 3.54
N GLN A 16 -33.30 -7.64 2.90
CA GLN A 16 -32.23 -8.60 2.82
C GLN A 16 -31.03 -8.03 2.05
N ALA A 17 -31.26 -7.37 0.91
CA ALA A 17 -30.20 -6.73 0.15
C ALA A 17 -29.49 -5.63 0.96
N ALA A 18 -30.25 -4.80 1.69
CA ALA A 18 -29.70 -3.76 2.56
C ALA A 18 -28.88 -4.35 3.73
N ALA A 19 -29.35 -5.44 4.34
CA ALA A 19 -28.62 -6.14 5.39
C ALA A 19 -27.30 -6.73 4.87
N THR A 20 -27.33 -7.40 3.71
CA THR A 20 -26.13 -7.94 3.05
C THR A 20 -25.15 -6.83 2.70
N HIS A 21 -25.62 -5.71 2.18
CA HIS A 21 -24.76 -4.56 1.87
C HIS A 21 -24.09 -4.01 3.13
N SER A 22 -24.86 -3.86 4.22
CA SER A 22 -24.34 -3.35 5.49
C SER A 22 -23.26 -4.27 6.06
N ALA A 23 -23.49 -5.58 6.05
CA ALA A 23 -22.50 -6.57 6.49
C ALA A 23 -21.22 -6.52 5.63
N ALA A 24 -21.36 -6.41 4.30
CA ALA A 24 -20.21 -6.27 3.40
C ALA A 24 -19.42 -4.97 3.66
N SER A 25 -20.10 -3.87 4.00
CA SER A 25 -19.45 -2.62 4.40
C SER A 25 -18.69 -2.76 5.72
N GLU A 26 -19.24 -3.46 6.71
CA GLU A 26 -18.58 -3.74 7.99
C GLU A 26 -17.34 -4.63 7.81
N ASP A 27 -17.39 -5.61 6.90
CA ASP A 27 -16.25 -6.46 6.56
C ASP A 27 -15.11 -5.66 5.93
N VAL A 28 -15.43 -4.75 5.00
CA VAL A 28 -14.46 -3.84 4.38
C VAL A 28 -13.85 -2.91 5.43
N GLU A 29 -14.67 -2.33 6.31
CA GLU A 29 -14.17 -1.47 7.38
C GLU A 29 -13.23 -2.23 8.32
N THR A 30 -13.61 -3.44 8.72
CA THR A 30 -12.77 -4.32 9.55
C THR A 30 -11.45 -4.66 8.86
N PHE A 31 -11.49 -4.91 7.55
CA PHE A 31 -10.28 -5.12 6.74
C PHE A 31 -9.38 -3.88 6.72
N LEU A 32 -9.94 -2.69 6.57
CA LEU A 32 -9.16 -1.45 6.52
C LEU A 32 -8.53 -1.11 7.87
N ARG A 33 -9.23 -1.34 8.99
CA ARG A 33 -8.71 -1.11 10.35
C ARG A 33 -7.53 -2.02 10.73
N ARG A 34 -7.39 -3.19 10.08
CA ARG A 34 -6.26 -4.11 10.31
C ARG A 34 -5.07 -3.85 9.39
N LEU A 35 -5.18 -2.93 8.43
CA LEU A 35 -4.05 -2.59 7.58
C LEU A 35 -2.96 -1.94 8.44
N PRO A 36 -1.69 -2.32 8.24
CA PRO A 36 -0.60 -1.64 8.92
C PRO A 36 -0.52 -0.18 8.48
N GLU A 37 0.07 0.65 9.32
CA GLU A 37 0.42 2.02 8.96
C GLU A 37 1.41 1.98 7.79
N VAL A 38 1.14 2.79 6.76
CA VAL A 38 2.01 2.92 5.58
C VAL A 38 2.71 4.27 5.63
N PRO A 39 3.98 4.36 5.18
CA PRO A 39 4.68 5.64 5.08
C PRO A 39 3.89 6.64 4.25
N ASP A 40 3.90 7.90 4.67
CA ASP A 40 3.25 8.96 3.91
C ASP A 40 4.12 9.40 2.72
N ALA A 41 3.60 10.33 1.92
CA ALA A 41 4.34 10.86 0.76
C ALA A 41 5.62 11.62 1.17
N THR A 42 5.65 12.20 2.37
CA THR A 42 6.81 12.90 2.94
C THR A 42 7.90 11.89 3.26
N ASP A 43 7.55 10.80 3.94
CA ASP A 43 8.46 9.71 4.30
C ASP A 43 9.10 9.10 3.05
N ILE A 44 8.29 8.85 2.01
CA ILE A 44 8.77 8.33 0.73
C ILE A 44 9.75 9.31 0.07
N THR A 45 9.43 10.60 0.09
CA THR A 45 10.28 11.64 -0.51
C THR A 45 11.58 11.81 0.27
N GLU A 46 11.53 11.77 1.60
CA GLU A 46 12.72 11.82 2.45
C GLU A 46 13.63 10.62 2.17
N TYR A 47 13.07 9.41 2.15
CA TYR A 47 13.81 8.21 1.85
C TYR A 47 14.47 8.26 0.46
N ALA A 48 13.74 8.71 -0.57
CA ALA A 48 14.30 8.87 -1.91
C ALA A 48 15.48 9.87 -1.92
N ASN A 49 15.36 10.98 -1.20
CA ASN A 49 16.44 11.97 -1.08
C ASN A 49 17.66 11.43 -0.31
N LEU A 50 17.44 10.61 0.71
CA LEU A 50 18.52 9.92 1.43
C LEU A 50 19.24 8.94 0.51
N LEU A 51 18.51 8.11 -0.23
CA LEU A 51 19.07 7.16 -1.17
C LEU A 51 19.90 7.85 -2.26
N SER A 52 19.36 8.91 -2.89
CA SER A 52 20.11 9.67 -3.90
C SER A 52 21.38 10.34 -3.35
N ARG A 53 21.40 10.70 -2.05
CA ARG A 53 22.60 11.25 -1.41
C ARG A 53 23.65 10.16 -1.18
N GLU A 54 23.24 8.98 -0.74
CA GLU A 54 24.17 7.86 -0.56
C GLU A 54 24.76 7.38 -1.88
N GLU A 55 23.95 7.29 -2.95
CA GLU A 55 24.42 6.94 -4.29
C GLU A 55 25.50 7.91 -4.79
N ARG A 56 25.30 9.22 -4.59
CA ARG A 56 26.30 10.24 -4.91
C ARG A 56 27.57 10.07 -4.07
N ALA A 57 27.43 9.92 -2.76
CA ALA A 57 28.57 9.73 -1.86
C ALA A 57 29.37 8.45 -2.20
N ARG A 58 28.68 7.39 -2.65
CA ARG A 58 29.31 6.16 -3.13
C ARG A 58 30.09 6.39 -4.43
N ALA A 59 29.52 7.12 -5.39
CA ALA A 59 30.21 7.48 -6.63
C ALA A 59 31.46 8.31 -6.36
N ASP A 60 31.35 9.32 -5.49
CA ASP A 60 32.49 10.17 -5.10
C ASP A 60 33.61 9.35 -4.43
N ARG A 61 33.24 8.41 -3.56
CA ARG A 61 34.19 7.49 -2.90
C ARG A 61 34.90 6.60 -3.92
N GLN A 62 34.18 6.07 -4.90
CA GLN A 62 34.77 5.26 -5.97
C GLN A 62 35.75 6.10 -6.80
N ALA A 63 35.35 7.30 -7.21
CA ALA A 63 36.21 8.19 -7.97
C ALA A 63 37.49 8.57 -7.21
N ALA A 64 37.39 8.79 -5.89
CA ALA A 64 38.55 9.06 -5.04
C ALA A 64 39.49 7.85 -4.93
N ALA A 65 38.94 6.64 -4.83
CA ALA A 65 39.74 5.41 -4.82
C ALA A 65 40.44 5.16 -6.15
N ASP A 66 39.74 5.35 -7.27
CA ASP A 66 40.30 5.23 -8.62
C ASP A 66 41.47 6.22 -8.81
N ALA A 67 41.30 7.47 -8.36
CA ALA A 67 42.35 8.49 -8.39
C ALA A 67 43.57 8.12 -7.51
N ALA A 68 43.35 7.36 -6.44
CA ALA A 68 44.40 6.83 -5.57
C ALA A 68 44.98 5.47 -6.05
N GLY A 69 44.47 4.90 -7.14
CA GLY A 69 44.85 3.57 -7.62
C GLY A 69 44.41 2.43 -6.70
N LEU A 70 43.43 2.68 -5.83
CA LEU A 70 42.89 1.70 -4.89
C LEU A 70 41.67 0.99 -5.50
N GLN A 71 41.61 -0.34 -5.39
CA GLN A 71 40.40 -1.08 -5.70
C GLN A 71 39.51 -1.19 -4.44
N LEU A 72 38.32 -0.59 -4.50
CA LEU A 72 37.30 -0.80 -3.49
C LEU A 72 36.50 -2.08 -3.82
N PRO A 73 36.17 -2.90 -2.81
CA PRO A 73 35.26 -4.03 -3.02
C PRO A 73 33.87 -3.52 -3.39
N SER A 74 33.27 -4.11 -4.43
CA SER A 74 31.87 -3.84 -4.77
C SER A 74 30.96 -4.34 -3.64
N MET A 75 30.05 -3.49 -3.17
CA MET A 75 29.02 -3.90 -2.22
C MET A 75 27.77 -4.50 -2.90
N GLU A 76 27.81 -4.78 -4.21
CA GLU A 76 26.70 -5.43 -4.95
C GLU A 76 26.68 -6.97 -4.82
N SER A 77 27.34 -7.52 -3.80
CA SER A 77 27.39 -8.96 -3.55
C SER A 77 26.54 -9.33 -2.33
N GLU A 78 25.23 -9.40 -2.53
CA GLU A 78 24.33 -10.41 -1.94
C GLU A 78 22.98 -10.46 -2.68
#